data_AF-A0AAV2RCI6-F1
#
_entry.id   AF-A0AAV2RCI6-F1
#
_cell.length_a   1.000
_cell.length_b   1.000
_cell.length_c   1.000
_cell.angle_alpha   90.00
_cell.angle_beta   90.00
_cell.angle_gamma   90.00
#
_symmetry.space_group_name_H-M   'P 1'
#
loop_
_entity.id
_entity.type
_entity.pdbx_description
1 polymer ?
#
loop_
_entity_poly.entity_id
_entity_poly.type
_entity_poly.pdbx_seq_one_letter_code
_entity_poly.pdbx_strand_id
1 'polypeptide(L)'
;CSQCDKAFARNSTLTKHMLRIHTKNRPHKCSQCYKTFLHNSEIKIHMLSHTGGRSYQCNKCNKSFSLKFNLASHMRTHTGERPYQCSQCKKSFSENSILKTHMR
;
A
#
# COMPACT_ATOMS: atom_id res chain seq x y z
N CYS A 1 -15.97 4.87 -18.77
CA CYS A 1 -16.71 3.97 -17.86
C CYS A 1 -18.18 4.19 -18.18
N SER A 2 -19.05 3.18 -18.18
CA SER A 2 -20.46 3.41 -18.54
C SER A 2 -21.26 4.18 -17.48
N GLN A 3 -20.70 4.34 -16.27
CA GLN A 3 -21.35 5.01 -15.13
C GLN A 3 -20.60 6.27 -14.66
N CYS A 4 -19.50 6.66 -15.33
CA CYS A 4 -18.81 7.93 -15.09
C CYS A 4 -17.84 8.29 -16.24
N ASP A 5 -17.38 9.54 -16.25
CA ASP A 5 -16.52 10.10 -17.32
C ASP A 5 -15.06 9.61 -17.32
N LYS A 6 -14.75 8.56 -16.54
CA LYS A 6 -13.39 8.00 -16.51
C LYS A 6 -13.14 7.05 -17.67
N ALA A 7 -12.18 7.39 -18.53
CA ALA A 7 -11.68 6.51 -19.58
C ALA A 7 -10.56 5.59 -19.06
N PHE A 8 -10.50 4.37 -19.61
CA PHE A 8 -9.50 3.37 -19.23
C PHE A 8 -8.93 2.70 -20.49
N ALA A 9 -7.61 2.60 -20.58
CA ALA A 9 -6.93 1.99 -21.73
C ALA A 9 -7.02 0.46 -21.78
N ARG A 10 -7.38 -0.20 -20.67
CA ARG A 10 -7.47 -1.67 -20.57
C ARG A 10 -8.78 -2.07 -19.90
N ASN A 11 -9.43 -3.10 -20.43
CA ASN A 11 -10.67 -3.63 -19.86
C ASN A 11 -10.48 -4.09 -18.40
N SER A 12 -9.37 -4.76 -18.08
CA SER A 12 -9.07 -5.18 -16.71
C SER A 12 -9.04 -4.03 -15.69
N THR A 13 -8.60 -2.84 -16.11
CA THR A 13 -8.60 -1.64 -15.27
C THR A 13 -10.02 -1.06 -15.13
N LEU A 14 -10.81 -1.08 -16.21
CA LEU A 14 -12.23 -0.70 -16.18
C LEU A 14 -13.03 -1.61 -15.25
N THR A 15 -12.88 -2.94 -15.35
CA THR A 15 -13.55 -3.91 -14.48
C THR A 15 -13.24 -3.64 -13.01
N LYS A 16 -11.96 -3.42 -12.67
CA LYS A 16 -11.55 -3.07 -11.30
C LYS A 16 -12.15 -1.76 -10.82
N HIS A 17 -12.20 -0.76 -11.69
CA HIS A 17 -12.83 0.52 -11.39
C HIS A 17 -14.33 0.35 -11.09
N MET A 18 -15.04 -0.43 -11.91
CA MET A 18 -16.45 -0.77 -11.69
C MET A 18 -16.66 -1.48 -10.35
N LEU A 19 -15.86 -2.52 -10.08
CA LEU A 19 -15.89 -3.27 -8.82
C LEU A 19 -15.67 -2.38 -7.59
N ARG A 20 -14.74 -1.43 -7.69
CA ARG A 20 -14.37 -0.57 -6.56
C ARG A 20 -15.36 0.56 -6.29
N ILE A 21 -15.83 1.24 -7.34
CA ILE A 21 -16.56 2.51 -7.21
C ILE A 21 -18.06 2.30 -7.34
N HIS A 22 -18.49 1.47 -8.29
CA HIS A 22 -19.90 1.39 -8.67
C HIS A 22 -20.61 0.22 -7.98
N THR A 23 -20.02 -0.98 -8.00
CA THR A 23 -20.65 -2.17 -7.38
C THR A 23 -20.18 -2.42 -5.95
N LYS A 24 -19.10 -1.75 -5.51
CA LYS A 24 -18.44 -1.98 -4.20
C LYS A 24 -18.15 -3.45 -3.90
N ASN A 25 -18.05 -4.28 -4.94
CA ASN A 25 -17.82 -5.70 -4.82
C ASN A 25 -16.32 -5.97 -4.66
N ARG A 26 -15.97 -6.68 -3.59
CA ARG A 26 -14.60 -7.07 -3.24
C ARG A 26 -14.53 -8.59 -3.21
N PRO A 27 -14.20 -9.23 -4.35
CA PRO A 27 -14.41 -10.66 -4.54
C PRO A 27 -13.51 -11.54 -3.66
N HIS A 28 -12.41 -11.00 -3.13
CA HIS A 28 -11.48 -11.78 -2.33
C HIS A 28 -11.75 -11.61 -0.84
N LYS A 29 -12.38 -12.61 -0.21
CA LYS A 29 -12.73 -12.61 1.21
C LYS A 29 -11.74 -13.43 2.04
N CYS A 30 -11.24 -12.85 3.14
CA CYS A 30 -10.43 -13.56 4.12
C CYS A 30 -11.29 -14.59 4.85
N SER A 31 -10.82 -15.84 4.93
CA SER A 31 -11.52 -16.90 5.67
C SER A 31 -11.41 -16.77 7.19
N GLN A 32 -10.41 -16.06 7.71
CA GLN A 32 -10.16 -15.95 9.15
C GLN A 32 -10.87 -14.77 9.80
N CYS A 33 -10.93 -13.60 9.14
CA CYS A 33 -11.56 -12.40 9.68
C CYS A 33 -12.63 -11.78 8.78
N TYR A 34 -12.99 -12.47 7.70
CA TYR A 34 -14.06 -12.07 6.76
C TYR A 34 -13.89 -10.71 6.07
N LYS A 35 -12.74 -10.05 6.22
CA LYS A 35 -12.39 -8.83 5.48
C LYS A 35 -12.31 -9.10 3.98
N THR A 36 -12.78 -8.15 3.18
CA THR A 36 -12.84 -8.27 1.73
C THR A 36 -11.87 -7.33 1.02
N PHE A 37 -11.26 -7.85 -0.05
CA PHE A 37 -10.18 -7.25 -0.82
C PHE A 37 -10.53 -7.26 -2.31
N LEU A 38 -9.98 -6.29 -3.05
CA LEU A 38 -10.24 -6.15 -4.47
C LEU A 38 -9.29 -7.03 -5.30
N HIS A 39 -8.07 -7.24 -4.81
CA HIS A 39 -7.05 -8.02 -5.50
C HIS A 39 -6.61 -9.25 -4.71
N ASN A 40 -6.28 -10.32 -5.43
CA ASN A 40 -5.70 -11.53 -4.83
C ASN A 40 -4.36 -11.25 -4.12
N SER A 41 -3.56 -10.31 -4.63
CA SER A 41 -2.31 -9.90 -3.97
C SER A 41 -2.57 -9.25 -2.60
N GLU A 42 -3.61 -8.43 -2.47
CA GLU A 42 -3.97 -7.76 -1.22
C GLU A 42 -4.39 -8.76 -0.14
N ILE A 43 -5.24 -9.73 -0.48
CA ILE A 43 -5.62 -10.79 0.48
C ILE A 43 -4.43 -11.68 0.84
N LYS A 44 -3.55 -12.04 -0.11
CA LYS A 44 -2.33 -12.83 0.19
C LYS A 44 -1.43 -12.11 1.19
N ILE A 45 -1.21 -10.80 0.98
CA ILE A 45 -0.45 -9.96 1.91
C ILE A 45 -1.14 -9.89 3.26
N HIS A 46 -2.46 -9.72 3.28
CA HIS A 46 -3.23 -9.69 4.51
C HIS A 46 -3.15 -11.01 5.28
N MET A 47 -3.13 -12.17 4.61
CA MET A 47 -2.94 -13.45 5.29
C MET A 47 -1.61 -13.56 6.04
N LEU A 48 -0.59 -12.77 5.67
CA LEU A 48 0.66 -12.69 6.42
C LEU A 48 0.46 -12.06 7.81
N SER A 49 -0.54 -11.21 8.02
CA SER A 49 -0.84 -10.67 9.35
C SER A 49 -1.43 -11.72 10.29
N HIS A 50 -2.09 -12.73 9.73
CA HIS A 50 -2.67 -13.84 10.49
C HIS A 50 -1.62 -14.89 10.88
N THR A 51 -0.73 -15.21 9.94
CA THR A 51 0.30 -16.23 10.13
C THR A 51 1.56 -15.71 10.82
N GLY A 52 1.64 -14.40 11.06
CA GLY A 52 2.86 -13.75 11.55
C GLY A 52 4.02 -13.80 10.53
N GLY A 53 3.74 -14.19 9.28
CA GLY A 53 4.70 -14.37 8.19
C GLY A 53 5.32 -13.04 7.75
N ARG A 54 6.26 -12.53 8.54
CA ARG A 54 7.11 -11.39 8.16
C ARG A 54 8.31 -11.96 7.41
N SER A 55 8.24 -11.95 6.09
CA SER A 55 9.26 -12.57 5.21
C SER A 55 10.47 -11.66 4.93
N TYR A 56 10.37 -10.35 5.17
CA TYR A 56 11.43 -9.40 4.83
C TYR A 56 12.12 -8.88 6.08
N GLN A 57 13.30 -9.41 6.39
CA GLN A 57 14.08 -9.03 7.57
C GLN A 57 15.08 -7.89 7.27
N CYS A 58 15.17 -6.94 8.19
CA CYS A 58 16.21 -5.92 8.20
C CYS A 58 17.53 -6.51 8.70
N ASN A 59 18.58 -6.40 7.89
CA ASN A 59 19.91 -6.90 8.24
C ASN A 59 20.65 -6.05 9.30
N LYS A 60 20.18 -4.83 9.58
CA LYS A 60 20.79 -3.92 10.58
C LYS A 60 20.21 -4.05 11.98
N CYS A 61 18.93 -4.40 12.12
CA CYS A 61 18.26 -4.46 13.42
C CYS A 61 17.31 -5.66 13.61
N ASN A 62 17.36 -6.65 12.72
CA ASN A 62 16.57 -7.89 12.75
C ASN A 62 15.04 -7.69 12.78
N LYS A 63 14.54 -6.48 12.56
CA LYS A 63 13.10 -6.22 12.42
C LYS A 63 12.58 -6.85 11.13
N SER A 64 11.45 -7.55 11.22
CA SER A 64 10.83 -8.21 10.07
C SER A 64 9.56 -7.48 9.62
N PHE A 65 9.34 -7.46 8.31
CA PHE A 65 8.23 -6.81 7.65
C PHE A 65 7.49 -7.80 6.75
N SER A 66 6.17 -7.65 6.64
CA SER A 66 5.34 -8.48 5.75
C SER A 66 5.50 -8.08 4.28
N LEU A 67 6.08 -6.91 3.99
CA LEU A 67 6.16 -6.33 2.64
C LEU A 67 7.55 -5.74 2.36
N LYS A 68 8.07 -6.01 1.17
CA LYS A 68 9.38 -5.50 0.72
C LYS A 68 9.47 -3.97 0.75
N PHE A 69 8.41 -3.27 0.34
CA PHE A 69 8.41 -1.80 0.35
C PHE A 69 8.43 -1.22 1.77
N ASN A 70 7.84 -1.92 2.75
CA ASN A 70 7.92 -1.52 4.16
C ASN A 70 9.35 -1.67 4.68
N LEU A 71 10.03 -2.77 4.34
CA LEU A 71 11.45 -2.92 4.64
C LEU A 71 12.27 -1.81 3.98
N ALA A 72 12.04 -1.50 2.70
CA ALA A 72 12.76 -0.44 2.01
C ALA A 72 12.54 0.95 2.65
N SER A 73 11.30 1.28 3.04
CA SER A 73 11.01 2.51 3.79
C SER A 73 11.74 2.51 5.14
N HIS A 74 11.70 1.38 5.86
CA HIS A 74 12.41 1.22 7.11
C HIS A 74 13.92 1.39 6.96
N MET A 75 14.55 0.92 5.88
CA MET A 75 15.99 1.10 5.67
C MET A 75 16.41 2.58 5.67
N ARG A 76 15.49 3.50 5.32
CA ARG A 76 15.74 4.95 5.43
C ARG A 76 15.97 5.43 6.85
N THR A 77 15.46 4.73 7.87
CA THR A 77 15.75 5.05 9.28
C THR A 77 17.20 4.73 9.65
N HIS A 78 17.86 3.85 8.89
CA HIS A 78 19.27 3.52 9.08
C HIS A 78 20.20 4.36 8.21
N THR A 79 19.77 4.79 7.03
CA THR A 79 20.58 5.62 6.12
C THR A 79 20.40 7.11 6.36
N GLY A 80 19.32 7.52 7.03
CA GLY A 80 18.93 8.93 7.17
C GLY A 80 18.35 9.54 5.90
N GLU A 81 18.09 8.74 4.86
CA GLU A 81 17.57 9.23 3.58
C GLU A 81 16.17 9.85 3.75
N ARG A 82 16.01 11.07 3.26
CA ARG A 82 14.75 11.83 3.32
C ARG A 82 14.39 12.35 1.93
N PRO A 83 13.87 11.49 1.04
CA PRO A 83 13.68 11.84 -0.36
C PRO A 83 12.48 12.77 -0.60
N TYR A 84 11.60 12.93 0.38
CA TYR A 84 10.38 13.73 0.24
C TYR A 84 10.56 15.11 0.84
N GLN A 85 10.79 16.13 0.00
CA GLN A 85 10.98 17.50 0.45
C GLN A 85 9.70 18.33 0.35
N CYS A 86 9.43 19.11 1.39
CA CYS A 86 8.43 20.17 1.37
C CYS A 86 8.86 21.31 0.44
N SER A 87 8.02 21.67 -0.53
CA SER A 87 8.31 22.77 -1.44
C SER A 87 8.32 24.14 -0.76
N GLN A 88 7.50 24.33 0.29
CA GLN A 88 7.32 25.59 1.00
C GLN A 88 8.43 25.88 2.03
N CYS A 89 8.71 24.93 2.92
CA CYS A 89 9.66 25.12 4.04
C CYS A 89 10.96 24.32 3.88
N LYS A 90 11.15 23.61 2.76
CA LYS A 90 12.34 22.79 2.42
C LYS A 90 12.68 21.66 3.41
N LYS A 91 11.84 21.41 4.42
CA LYS A 91 11.98 20.24 5.31
C LYS A 91 11.81 18.95 4.53
N SER A 92 12.71 18.00 4.79
CA SER A 92 12.71 16.68 4.14
C SER A 92 12.23 15.58 5.09
N PHE A 93 11.51 14.61 4.53
CA PHE A 93 10.87 13.50 5.25
C PHE A 93 11.26 12.17 4.62
N SER A 94 11.28 11.12 5.45
CA SER A 94 11.59 9.74 5.03
C SER A 94 10.41 9.06 4.32
N GLU A 95 9.19 9.56 4.51
CA GLU A 95 7.97 9.02 3.90
C GLU A 95 7.06 10.12 3.33
N ASN A 96 6.41 9.81 2.21
CA ASN A 96 5.45 10.70 1.55
C ASN A 96 4.19 10.92 2.40
N SER A 97 3.76 9.91 3.16
CA SER A 97 2.65 10.00 4.12
C SER A 97 2.90 11.12 5.14
N ILE A 98 4.10 11.18 5.70
CA ILE A 98 4.51 12.19 6.68
C ILE A 98 4.56 13.57 6.03
N LEU A 99 5.13 13.70 4.83
CA LEU A 99 5.10 14.95 4.07
C LEU A 99 3.65 15.42 3.83
N LYS A 100 2.75 14.53 3.42
CA LYS A 100 1.33 14.86 3.19
C LYS A 100 0.64 15.35 4.45
N THR A 101 0.90 14.73 5.61
CA THR A 101 0.36 15.20 6.89
C THR A 101 0.95 16.56 7.27
N HIS A 102 2.22 16.81 6.98
CA HIS A 102 2.86 18.11 7.19
C HIS A 102 2.30 19.22 6.29
N MET A 103 1.82 18.89 5.08
CA MET A 103 1.23 19.85 4.12
C MET A 103 -0.26 20.15 4.36
N ARG A 104 -0.92 19.44 5.29
CA ARG A 104 -2.32 19.69 5.66
C ARG A 104 -2.40 20.82 6.66
#